data_AF-A0A9R1UCJ0-F1
#
_entry.id   AF-A0A9R1UCJ0-F1
#
_cell.length_a   1.000
_cell.length_b   1.000
_cell.length_c   1.000
_cell.angle_alpha   90.00
_cell.angle_beta   90.00
_cell.angle_gamma   90.00
#
_symmetry.space_group_name_H-M   'P 1'
#
loop_
_entity.id
_entity.type
_entity.pdbx_description
1 polymer ?
#
loop_
_entity_poly.entity_id
_entity_poly.type
_entity_poly.pdbx_seq_one_letter_code
_entity_poly.pdbx_strand_id
1 'polypeptide(L)'
;MDQDEGQLESSVDNFSLNTLAKDINKIMRCTGSLVNKFEDLGTRLQRIDAELKKYQPKPTPEIPTEEKPSPYDPNIRLPTFPDNFNLDVFCNWVKEIEFYFEYYCVPEHEKIDLVANTLPLEGEAFQWWQDIQQLNKKLYKNYHIQWTGMKMLFMDKFLSP
;
A
#
# COMPACT_ATOMS: atom_id res chain seq x y z
N MET A 1 26.53 23.14 75.51
CA MET A 1 27.92 23.35 75.08
C MET A 1 28.49 21.97 74.85
N ASP A 2 28.12 21.30 73.75
CA ASP A 2 28.52 21.62 72.36
C ASP A 2 30.05 21.49 72.25
N GLN A 3 30.66 20.66 71.41
CA GLN A 3 30.30 20.18 70.08
C GLN A 3 30.98 18.82 69.84
N ASP A 4 30.25 17.93 69.18
CA ASP A 4 30.77 16.76 68.46
C ASP A 4 30.97 17.19 67.00
N GLU A 5 32.21 17.25 66.52
CA GLU A 5 32.54 17.35 65.09
C GLU A 5 33.12 16.01 64.64
N GLY A 6 32.22 15.09 64.30
CA GLY A 6 32.56 13.87 63.56
C GLY A 6 32.68 14.17 62.06
N GLN A 7 33.88 14.02 61.52
CA GLN A 7 34.17 14.02 60.09
C GLN A 7 33.33 12.94 59.38
N LEU A 8 32.57 13.34 58.35
CA LEU A 8 31.85 12.44 57.46
C LEU A 8 32.68 12.22 56.18
N GLU A 9 33.59 11.24 56.18
CA GLU A 9 34.26 10.79 54.95
C GLU A 9 33.36 9.79 54.20
N SER A 10 32.97 10.18 52.98
CA SER A 10 32.14 9.42 52.05
C SER A 10 32.98 8.33 51.36
N SER A 11 32.91 7.09 51.85
CA SER A 11 33.50 5.90 51.20
C SER A 11 32.63 5.44 50.02
N VAL A 12 32.86 6.01 48.84
CA VAL A 12 32.41 5.41 47.57
C VAL A 12 33.45 4.38 47.15
N ASP A 13 33.09 3.10 47.21
CA ASP A 13 34.01 1.98 46.95
C ASP A 13 34.66 2.06 45.55
N ASN A 14 35.99 2.18 45.53
CA ASN A 14 36.84 2.22 44.33
C ASN A 14 36.61 1.01 43.38
N PHE A 15 36.15 -0.12 43.92
CA PHE A 15 35.77 -1.31 43.15
C PHE A 15 34.56 -1.06 42.23
N SER A 16 33.57 -0.29 42.70
CA SER A 16 32.37 0.07 41.94
C SER A 16 32.69 1.04 40.79
N LEU A 17 33.60 1.99 41.02
CA LEU A 17 34.07 2.92 39.98
C LEU A 17 34.82 2.20 38.85
N ASN A 18 35.65 1.21 39.18
CA ASN A 18 36.38 0.42 38.19
C ASN A 18 35.45 -0.46 37.34
N THR A 19 34.36 -0.95 37.92
CA THR A 19 33.35 -1.76 37.19
C THR A 19 32.57 -0.89 36.22
N LEU A 20 32.10 0.28 36.68
CA LEU A 20 31.41 1.25 35.84
C LEU A 20 32.27 1.75 34.67
N ALA A 21 33.56 2.00 34.90
CA ALA A 21 34.49 2.39 33.84
C ALA A 21 34.65 1.30 32.76
N LYS A 22 34.64 0.01 33.14
CA LYS A 22 34.69 -1.10 32.18
C LYS A 22 33.43 -1.17 31.33
N ASP A 23 32.26 -0.96 31.94
CA ASP A 23 30.98 -0.99 31.22
C ASP A 23 30.84 0.19 30.24
N ILE A 24 31.24 1.40 30.64
CA ILE A 24 31.29 2.57 29.75
C ILE A 24 32.20 2.30 28.54
N ASN A 25 33.38 1.74 28.77
CA ASN A 25 34.31 1.39 27.69
C ASN A 25 33.74 0.32 26.74
N LYS A 26 32.95 -0.63 27.26
CA LYS A 26 32.28 -1.65 26.46
C LYS A 26 31.19 -1.03 25.57
N ILE A 27 30.39 -0.12 26.12
CA ILE A 27 29.36 0.62 25.37
C ILE A 27 30.01 1.43 24.25
N MET A 28 31.05 2.20 24.56
CA MET A 28 31.73 3.08 23.60
C MET A 28 32.30 2.29 22.40
N ARG A 29 32.83 1.08 22.65
CA ARG A 29 33.30 0.17 21.58
C ARG A 29 32.17 -0.34 20.69
N CYS A 30 31.05 -0.71 21.28
CA CYS A 30 29.88 -1.18 20.52
C CYS A 30 29.24 -0.04 19.70
N THR A 31 29.17 1.17 20.25
CA THR A 31 28.64 2.34 19.54
C THR A 31 29.47 2.69 18.31
N GLY A 32 30.81 2.70 18.42
CA GLY A 32 31.68 2.91 17.26
C GLY A 32 31.49 1.86 16.16
N SER A 33 31.34 0.58 16.54
CA SER A 33 31.04 -0.48 15.57
C SER A 33 29.69 -0.31 14.87
N LEU A 34 28.68 0.23 15.55
CA LEU A 34 27.37 0.50 14.96
C LEU A 34 27.45 1.69 13.99
N VAL A 35 28.15 2.76 14.35
CA VAL A 35 28.37 3.93 13.49
C VAL A 35 29.02 3.51 12.16
N ASN A 36 30.07 2.70 12.21
CA ASN A 36 30.74 2.20 11.00
C ASN A 36 29.80 1.38 10.10
N LYS A 37 28.86 0.60 10.69
CA LYS A 37 27.86 -0.14 9.91
C LYS A 37 26.83 0.77 9.26
N PHE A 38 26.46 1.88 9.92
CA PHE A 38 25.57 2.88 9.33
C PHE A 38 26.25 3.62 8.16
N GLU A 39 27.53 3.95 8.29
CA GLU A 39 28.31 4.58 7.22
C GLU A 39 28.48 3.66 5.99
N ASP A 40 28.76 2.36 6.20
CA ASP A 40 28.80 1.36 5.14
C ASP A 40 27.44 1.27 4.42
N LEU A 41 26.35 1.19 5.17
CA LEU A 41 25.01 1.13 4.60
C LEU A 41 24.67 2.40 3.80
N GLY A 42 25.07 3.57 4.31
CA GLY A 42 24.92 4.85 3.62
C GLY A 42 25.64 4.87 2.27
N THR A 43 26.88 4.40 2.23
CA THR A 43 27.68 4.31 0.99
C THR A 43 27.07 3.32 -0.01
N ARG A 44 26.54 2.20 0.49
CA ARG A 44 25.84 1.21 -0.34
C ARG A 44 24.54 1.76 -0.91
N LEU A 45 23.77 2.51 -0.12
CA LEU A 45 22.56 3.20 -0.59
C LEU A 45 22.88 4.22 -1.67
N GLN A 46 23.93 5.04 -1.50
CA GLN A 46 24.38 5.98 -2.53
C GLN A 46 24.78 5.27 -3.83
N ARG A 47 25.44 4.11 -3.73
CA ARG A 47 25.78 3.30 -4.91
C ARG A 47 24.55 2.74 -5.61
N ILE A 48 23.58 2.25 -4.85
CA ILE A 48 22.30 1.76 -5.41
C ILE A 48 21.57 2.91 -6.10
N ASP A 49 21.50 4.08 -5.48
CA ASP A 49 20.88 5.27 -6.09
C ASP A 49 21.58 5.67 -7.40
N ALA A 50 22.92 5.67 -7.41
CA ALA A 50 23.70 5.95 -8.61
C ALA A 50 23.49 4.91 -9.73
N GLU A 51 23.36 3.62 -9.39
CA GLU A 51 23.04 2.57 -10.37
C GLU A 51 21.60 2.70 -10.86
N LEU A 52 20.63 2.95 -9.99
CA LEU A 52 19.23 3.19 -10.37
C LEU A 52 19.09 4.42 -11.28
N LYS A 53 19.93 5.45 -11.08
CA LYS A 53 20.00 6.62 -11.96
C LYS A 53 20.41 6.30 -13.40
N LYS A 54 21.09 5.17 -13.65
CA LYS A 54 21.41 4.69 -15.00
C LYS A 54 20.22 4.05 -15.71
N TYR A 55 19.28 3.51 -14.93
CA TYR A 55 18.03 2.92 -15.40
C TYR A 55 16.85 3.89 -15.32
N GLN A 56 17.06 5.12 -14.83
CA GLN A 56 16.14 6.20 -15.10
C GLN A 56 16.00 6.27 -16.62
N PRO A 57 14.78 6.12 -17.16
CA PRO A 57 14.60 6.25 -18.60
C PRO A 57 15.18 7.60 -19.00
N LYS A 58 16.10 7.60 -19.98
CA LYS A 58 16.43 8.82 -20.71
C LYS A 58 15.10 9.52 -21.01
N PRO A 59 14.97 10.85 -20.86
CA PRO A 59 13.84 11.53 -21.48
C PRO A 59 13.95 11.16 -22.96
N THR A 60 13.08 10.25 -23.37
CA THR A 60 12.92 9.86 -24.76
C THR A 60 12.71 11.17 -25.49
N PRO A 61 13.39 11.43 -26.63
CA PRO A 61 12.96 12.52 -27.50
C PRO A 61 11.46 12.39 -27.62
N GLU A 62 10.73 13.43 -27.23
CA GLU A 62 9.27 13.46 -27.15
C GLU A 62 8.71 12.81 -28.42
N ILE A 63 8.41 11.52 -28.33
CA ILE A 63 7.43 10.90 -29.19
C ILE A 63 6.19 11.73 -28.88
N PRO A 64 5.52 12.33 -29.89
CA PRO A 64 4.37 13.18 -29.67
C PRO A 64 3.51 12.56 -28.59
N THR A 65 3.27 13.32 -27.52
CA THR A 65 2.50 12.93 -26.36
C THR A 65 1.24 12.20 -26.81
N GLU A 66 1.27 10.87 -26.86
CA GLU A 66 0.06 10.10 -26.65
C GLU A 66 -0.22 10.35 -25.17
N GLU A 67 -0.96 11.42 -24.91
CA GLU A 67 -1.66 11.57 -23.64
C GLU A 67 -2.28 10.20 -23.36
N LYS A 68 -1.87 9.55 -22.26
CA LYS A 68 -2.58 8.35 -21.79
C LYS A 68 -4.06 8.71 -21.85
N PRO A 69 -4.89 7.98 -22.62
CA PRO A 69 -6.21 8.45 -22.89
C PRO A 69 -6.92 8.68 -21.57
N SER A 70 -7.70 9.74 -21.48
CA SER A 70 -8.57 9.94 -20.33
C SER A 70 -9.32 8.63 -20.05
N PRO A 71 -9.45 8.19 -18.78
CA PRO A 71 -10.36 7.09 -18.42
C PRO A 71 -11.77 7.33 -18.96
N TYR A 72 -12.12 8.58 -19.25
CA TYR A 72 -13.40 8.98 -19.82
C TYR A 72 -13.40 9.09 -21.34
N ASP A 73 -12.42 8.52 -22.07
CA ASP A 73 -12.48 8.47 -23.53
C ASP A 73 -13.76 7.71 -23.94
N PRO A 74 -14.76 8.40 -24.53
CA PRO A 74 -16.04 7.81 -24.87
C PRO A 74 -15.94 6.74 -25.96
N ASN A 75 -14.78 6.61 -26.62
CA ASN A 75 -14.52 5.57 -27.62
C ASN A 75 -14.07 4.24 -26.99
N ILE A 76 -13.61 4.25 -25.74
CA ILE A 76 -13.07 3.06 -25.08
C ILE A 76 -14.21 2.42 -24.29
N ARG A 77 -14.81 1.40 -24.89
CA ARG A 77 -15.92 0.66 -24.30
C ARG A 77 -15.38 -0.40 -23.34
N LEU A 78 -15.72 -0.27 -22.06
CA LEU A 78 -15.60 -1.38 -21.11
C LEU A 78 -16.45 -2.57 -21.61
N PRO A 79 -16.00 -3.81 -21.36
CA PRO A 79 -16.76 -4.99 -21.77
C PRO A 79 -18.08 -5.04 -21.04
N THR A 80 -19.17 -5.20 -21.80
CA THR A 80 -20.51 -5.39 -21.22
C THR A 80 -20.54 -6.67 -20.40
N PHE A 81 -21.18 -6.60 -19.25
CA PHE A 81 -21.37 -7.77 -18.40
C PHE A 81 -22.23 -8.82 -19.14
N PRO A 82 -21.81 -10.09 -19.12
CA PRO A 82 -22.41 -11.13 -19.95
C PRO A 82 -23.76 -11.61 -19.39
N ASP A 83 -24.73 -11.85 -20.28
CA ASP A 83 -26.06 -12.38 -19.91
C ASP A 83 -26.00 -13.85 -19.45
N ASN A 84 -25.05 -14.64 -19.97
CA ASN A 84 -24.83 -16.03 -19.57
C ASN A 84 -23.62 -16.10 -18.64
N PHE A 85 -23.88 -16.41 -17.37
CA PHE A 85 -22.89 -16.32 -16.31
C PHE A 85 -22.34 -17.70 -15.94
N ASN A 86 -21.07 -17.94 -16.27
CA ASN A 86 -20.30 -19.08 -15.78
C ASN A 86 -18.90 -18.61 -15.36
N LEU A 87 -18.13 -19.49 -14.70
CA LEU A 87 -16.83 -19.13 -14.14
C LEU A 87 -15.85 -18.58 -15.20
N ASP A 88 -15.77 -19.23 -16.36
CA ASP A 88 -14.83 -18.82 -17.43
C ASP A 88 -15.21 -17.46 -18.01
N VAL A 89 -16.50 -17.26 -18.25
CA VAL A 89 -17.06 -16.01 -18.77
C VAL A 89 -16.85 -14.86 -17.78
N PHE A 90 -17.08 -15.11 -16.48
CA PHE A 90 -16.83 -14.12 -15.43
C PHE A 90 -15.33 -13.77 -15.33
N CYS A 91 -14.46 -14.77 -15.32
CA CYS A 91 -13.00 -14.56 -15.26
C CYS A 91 -12.49 -13.74 -16.44
N ASN A 92 -12.99 -14.00 -17.66
CA ASN A 92 -12.61 -13.21 -18.83
C ASN A 92 -13.09 -11.76 -18.73
N TRP A 93 -14.33 -11.53 -18.31
CA TRP A 93 -14.86 -10.18 -18.09
C TRP A 93 -14.06 -9.42 -17.02
N VAL A 94 -13.76 -10.05 -15.88
CA VAL A 94 -12.93 -9.45 -14.82
C VAL A 94 -11.54 -9.10 -15.36
N LYS A 95 -10.91 -10.00 -16.12
CA LYS A 95 -9.59 -9.78 -16.71
C LYS A 95 -9.55 -8.56 -17.62
N GLU A 96 -10.57 -8.39 -18.47
CA GLU A 96 -10.66 -7.24 -19.37
C GLU A 96 -10.88 -5.92 -18.61
N ILE A 97 -11.72 -5.92 -17.56
CA ILE A 97 -11.89 -4.76 -16.69
C ILE A 97 -10.61 -4.42 -15.92
N GLU A 98 -9.89 -5.41 -15.39
CA GLU A 98 -8.63 -5.18 -14.68
C GLU A 98 -7.55 -4.63 -15.59
N PHE A 99 -7.45 -5.14 -16.81
CA PHE A 99 -6.55 -4.59 -17.83
C PHE A 99 -6.88 -3.12 -18.14
N TYR A 100 -8.17 -2.79 -18.26
CA TYR A 100 -8.61 -1.40 -18.44
C TYR A 100 -8.18 -0.53 -17.25
N PHE A 101 -8.42 -0.96 -16.01
CA PHE A 101 -8.01 -0.20 -14.82
C PHE A 101 -6.51 0.04 -14.73
N GLU A 102 -5.70 -0.95 -15.09
CA GLU A 102 -4.25 -0.84 -15.12
C GLU A 102 -3.77 0.13 -16.21
N TYR A 103 -4.29 -0.04 -17.43
CA TYR A 103 -3.91 0.76 -18.59
C TYR A 103 -4.24 2.26 -18.40
N TYR A 104 -5.46 2.57 -17.94
CA TYR A 104 -5.91 3.94 -17.68
C TYR A 104 -5.58 4.46 -16.28
N CYS A 105 -4.90 3.66 -15.44
CA CYS A 105 -4.53 4.03 -14.06
C CYS A 105 -5.74 4.51 -13.23
N VAL A 106 -6.88 3.82 -13.37
CA VAL A 106 -8.16 4.21 -12.75
C VAL A 106 -8.04 4.16 -11.22
N PRO A 107 -8.38 5.25 -10.51
CA PRO A 107 -8.30 5.29 -9.07
C PRO A 107 -9.42 4.43 -8.43
N GLU A 108 -9.14 3.82 -7.27
CA GLU A 108 -10.03 2.83 -6.64
C GLU A 108 -11.47 3.32 -6.43
N HIS A 109 -11.65 4.60 -6.12
CA HIS A 109 -12.95 5.18 -5.84
C HIS A 109 -13.85 5.33 -7.08
N GLU A 110 -13.28 5.31 -8.29
CA GLU A 110 -14.03 5.41 -9.57
C GLU A 110 -14.36 4.04 -10.16
N LYS A 111 -13.63 2.99 -9.78
CA LYS A 111 -13.73 1.65 -10.39
C LYS A 111 -15.14 1.08 -10.31
N ILE A 112 -15.80 1.22 -9.16
CA ILE A 112 -17.14 0.67 -8.96
C ILE A 112 -18.17 1.32 -9.88
N ASP A 113 -18.13 2.63 -10.03
CA ASP A 113 -19.07 3.36 -10.88
C ASP A 113 -18.85 2.97 -12.35
N LEU A 114 -17.60 2.83 -12.77
CA LEU A 114 -17.24 2.33 -14.10
C LEU A 114 -17.74 0.90 -14.34
N VAL A 115 -17.52 -0.01 -13.39
CA VAL A 115 -18.04 -1.39 -13.52
C VAL A 115 -19.55 -1.42 -13.52
N ALA A 116 -20.23 -0.63 -12.67
CA ALA A 116 -21.68 -0.59 -12.62
C ALA A 116 -22.30 -0.19 -13.97
N ASN A 117 -21.63 0.67 -14.73
CA ASN A 117 -22.05 1.06 -16.08
C ASN A 117 -21.87 -0.04 -17.14
N THR A 118 -21.13 -1.11 -16.83
CA THR A 118 -21.00 -2.28 -17.71
C THR A 118 -22.14 -3.29 -17.55
N LEU A 119 -22.90 -3.19 -16.45
CA LEU A 119 -24.00 -4.09 -16.17
C LEU A 119 -25.22 -3.70 -17.04
N PRO A 120 -25.88 -4.64 -17.73
CA PRO A 120 -27.10 -4.36 -18.47
C PRO A 120 -28.17 -3.74 -17.56
N LEU A 121 -28.67 -2.55 -17.92
CA LEU A 121 -29.66 -1.79 -17.13
C LEU A 121 -30.92 -2.60 -16.81
N GLU A 122 -31.36 -3.44 -17.73
CA GLU A 122 -32.53 -4.32 -17.57
C GLU A 122 -32.15 -5.72 -17.06
N GLY A 123 -30.88 -5.97 -16.75
CA GLY A 123 -30.36 -7.27 -16.32
C GLY A 123 -30.46 -7.50 -14.82
N GLU A 124 -30.56 -8.77 -14.42
CA GLU A 124 -30.61 -9.20 -13.01
C GLU A 124 -29.40 -8.67 -12.22
N ALA A 125 -28.21 -8.72 -12.83
CA ALA A 125 -26.98 -8.26 -12.20
C ALA A 125 -27.02 -6.78 -11.81
N PHE A 126 -27.55 -5.91 -12.67
CA PHE A 126 -27.68 -4.49 -12.36
C PHE A 126 -28.67 -4.25 -11.23
N GLN A 127 -29.86 -4.86 -11.31
CA GLN A 127 -30.88 -4.70 -10.27
C GLN A 127 -30.39 -5.19 -8.91
N TRP A 128 -29.76 -6.37 -8.87
CA TRP A 128 -29.19 -6.92 -7.65
C TRP A 128 -28.07 -6.04 -7.09
N TRP A 129 -27.20 -5.49 -7.94
CA TRP A 129 -26.15 -4.56 -7.50
C TRP A 129 -26.73 -3.29 -6.86
N GLN A 130 -27.80 -2.74 -7.42
CA GLN A 130 -28.51 -1.59 -6.83
C GLN A 130 -29.04 -1.91 -5.43
N ASP A 131 -29.60 -3.10 -5.24
CA ASP A 131 -30.12 -3.53 -3.93
C ASP A 131 -29.00 -3.67 -2.89
N ILE A 132 -27.85 -4.24 -3.29
CA ILE A 132 -26.66 -4.33 -2.45
C ILE A 132 -26.15 -2.93 -2.04
N GLN A 133 -26.11 -1.98 -2.99
CA GLN A 133 -25.71 -0.61 -2.70
C GLN A 133 -26.66 0.07 -1.69
N GLN A 134 -27.97 -0.13 -1.85
CA GLN A 134 -28.96 0.38 -0.90
C GLN A 134 -28.82 -0.25 0.49
N LEU A 135 -28.58 -1.56 0.56
CA LEU A 135 -28.39 -2.26 1.83
C LEU A 135 -27.12 -1.78 2.54
N ASN A 136 -26.01 -1.67 1.80
CA ASN A 136 -24.75 -1.17 2.31
C ASN A 136 -24.87 0.25 2.87
N LYS A 137 -25.59 1.14 2.17
CA LYS A 137 -25.90 2.50 2.65
C LYS A 137 -26.68 2.50 3.97
N LYS A 138 -27.64 1.57 4.13
CA LYS A 138 -28.46 1.45 5.35
C LYS A 138 -27.64 0.95 6.54
N LEU A 139 -26.77 -0.04 6.32
CA LEU A 139 -26.05 -0.72 7.40
C LEU A 139 -24.77 0.00 7.81
N TYR A 140 -24.01 0.55 6.86
CA TYR A 140 -22.62 0.96 7.09
C TYR A 140 -22.37 2.45 6.90
N LYS A 141 -23.42 3.29 6.81
CA LYS A 141 -23.37 4.77 6.81
C LYS A 141 -22.08 5.33 6.17
N ASN A 142 -21.88 5.03 4.88
CA ASN A 142 -20.77 5.49 4.02
C ASN A 142 -19.55 4.57 3.88
N TYR A 143 -19.61 3.28 4.23
CA TYR A 143 -18.60 2.35 3.73
C TYR A 143 -18.78 2.16 2.22
N HIS A 144 -17.74 2.41 1.42
CA HIS A 144 -17.77 2.16 -0.03
C HIS A 144 -17.26 0.75 -0.29
N ILE A 145 -18.05 -0.05 -1.01
CA ILE A 145 -17.61 -1.36 -1.47
C ILE A 145 -16.47 -1.13 -2.46
N GLN A 146 -15.32 -1.76 -2.23
CA GLN A 146 -14.18 -1.70 -3.15
C GLN A 146 -14.34 -2.70 -4.30
N TRP A 147 -13.56 -2.57 -5.37
CA TRP A 147 -13.65 -3.48 -6.52
C TRP A 147 -13.48 -4.95 -6.11
N THR A 148 -12.51 -5.22 -5.23
CA THR A 148 -12.31 -6.56 -4.65
C THR A 148 -13.55 -7.09 -3.94
N GLY A 149 -14.28 -6.23 -3.22
CA GLY A 149 -15.54 -6.60 -2.56
C GLY A 149 -16.64 -6.93 -3.57
N MET A 150 -16.78 -6.13 -4.63
CA MET A 150 -17.74 -6.39 -5.70
C MET A 150 -17.47 -7.74 -6.37
N LYS A 151 -16.21 -8.07 -6.70
CA LYS A 151 -15.85 -9.39 -7.25
C LYS A 151 -16.31 -10.55 -6.36
N MET A 152 -16.04 -10.48 -5.06
CA MET A 152 -16.44 -11.52 -4.11
C MET A 152 -17.96 -11.68 -4.05
N LEU A 153 -18.70 -10.57 -4.02
CA LEU A 153 -20.17 -10.59 -3.99
C LEU A 153 -20.74 -11.22 -5.28
N PHE A 154 -20.18 -10.91 -6.44
CA PHE A 154 -20.60 -11.50 -7.72
C PHE A 154 -20.29 -12.99 -7.79
N MET A 155 -19.10 -13.42 -7.33
CA MET A 155 -18.76 -14.84 -7.24
C MET A 155 -19.76 -15.60 -6.34
N ASP A 156 -20.10 -15.05 -5.18
CA ASP A 156 -21.05 -15.65 -4.24
C ASP A 156 -22.47 -15.74 -4.81
N LYS A 157 -22.96 -14.66 -5.44
CA LYS A 157 -24.33 -14.60 -5.97
C LYS A 157 -24.56 -15.45 -7.21
N PHE A 158 -23.57 -15.51 -8.12
CA PHE A 158 -23.80 -16.04 -9.46
C PHE A 158 -22.93 -17.26 -9.84
N LEU A 159 -21.89 -17.59 -9.06
CA LEU A 159 -21.05 -18.78 -9.29
C LEU A 159 -21.10 -19.81 -8.17
N SER A 160 -21.81 -19.52 -7.08
CA SER A 160 -22.05 -20.49 -6.01
C SER A 160 -23.11 -21.52 -6.48
N PRO A 161 -22.87 -22.84 -6.32
CA PRO A 161 -23.74 -23.91 -6.80
C PRO A 161 -25.07 -24.05 -6.04
#